data_AF-A0A661ST96-F1
#
_entry.id   AF-A0A661ST96-F1
#
_cell.length_a   1.000
_cell.length_b   1.000
_cell.length_c   1.000
_cell.angle_alpha   90.00
_cell.angle_beta   90.00
_cell.angle_gamma   90.00
#
_symmetry.space_group_name_H-M   'P 1'
#
loop_
_entity.id
_entity.type
_entity.pdbx_description
1 polymer ?
#
loop_
_entity_poly.entity_id
_entity_poly.type
_entity_poly.pdbx_seq_one_letter_code
_entity_poly.pdbx_strand_id
1 'polypeptide(L)'
;MLDRLMRRMDRHIFNTQHFHGFMSSAELGIRGWALIFNFTPSNPRTVEKYGGLWSPAERLNGFRHHENWLQNLLMSASLGGFREPPLNLL
;
A
#
# COMPACT_ATOMS: atom_id res chain seq x y z
N MET A 1 5.55 -3.47 -18.66
CA MET A 1 6.23 -2.83 -17.48
C MET A 1 5.48 -3.07 -16.17
N LEU A 2 4.16 -3.27 -16.19
CA LEU A 2 3.37 -3.72 -15.02
C LEU A 2 3.75 -5.13 -14.54
N ASP A 3 4.13 -6.03 -15.44
CA ASP A 3 4.42 -7.44 -15.11
C ASP A 3 5.50 -7.57 -14.04
N ARG A 4 6.55 -6.74 -14.12
CA ARG A 4 7.63 -6.75 -13.12
C ARG A 4 7.16 -6.26 -11.74
N LEU A 5 6.23 -5.31 -11.70
CA LEU A 5 5.65 -4.82 -10.45
C LEU A 5 4.78 -5.90 -9.81
N MET A 6 3.96 -6.55 -10.62
CA MET A 6 2.98 -7.55 -10.17
C MET A 6 3.63 -8.86 -9.69
N ARG A 7 4.88 -9.17 -10.07
CA ARG A 7 5.59 -10.38 -9.58
C ARG A 7 5.60 -10.53 -8.05
N ARG A 8 5.66 -9.42 -7.30
CA ARG A 8 5.61 -9.50 -5.83
C ARG A 8 4.21 -9.79 -5.31
N MET A 9 3.18 -9.27 -5.96
CA MET A 9 1.79 -9.56 -5.63
C MET A 9 1.46 -11.02 -5.97
N ASP A 10 1.90 -11.49 -7.15
CA ASP A 10 1.75 -12.87 -7.59
C ASP A 10 2.36 -13.85 -6.58
N ARG A 11 3.60 -13.59 -6.13
CA ARG A 11 4.23 -14.37 -5.06
C ARG A 11 3.47 -14.31 -3.74
N HIS A 12 2.89 -13.16 -3.39
CA HIS A 12 2.09 -13.03 -2.17
C HIS A 12 0.83 -13.90 -2.25
N ILE A 13 0.10 -13.84 -3.36
CA ILE A 13 -1.11 -14.66 -3.61
C ILE A 13 -0.76 -16.15 -3.61
N PHE A 14 0.33 -16.53 -4.28
CA PHE A 14 0.80 -17.92 -4.27
C PHE A 14 1.09 -18.42 -2.85
N ASN A 15 1.70 -17.60 -2.00
CA ASN A 15 1.99 -17.98 -0.63
C ASN A 15 0.73 -18.09 0.25
N THR A 16 -0.33 -17.35 -0.06
CA THR A 16 -1.58 -17.33 0.74
C THR A 16 -2.66 -18.28 0.21
N GLN A 17 -2.41 -19.01 -0.89
CA GLN A 17 -3.40 -19.86 -1.58
C GLN A 17 -4.02 -20.97 -0.71
N HIS A 18 -3.34 -21.38 0.37
CA HIS A 18 -3.82 -22.43 1.28
C HIS A 18 -4.59 -21.89 2.49
N PHE A 19 -4.71 -20.57 2.63
CA PHE A 19 -5.52 -20.00 3.70
C PHE A 19 -7.00 -20.22 3.42
N HIS A 20 -7.70 -20.80 4.39
CA HIS A 20 -9.15 -20.93 4.34
C HIS A 20 -9.78 -19.55 4.57
N GLY A 21 -10.48 -19.04 3.56
CA GLY A 21 -11.14 -17.75 3.64
C GLY A 21 -12.14 -17.56 2.51
N PHE A 22 -12.99 -16.54 2.67
CA PHE A 22 -13.90 -16.13 1.61
C PHE A 22 -13.22 -15.14 0.68
N MET A 23 -13.82 -14.87 -0.48
CA MET A 23 -13.34 -13.86 -1.42
C MET A 23 -13.15 -12.49 -0.75
N SER A 24 -14.04 -12.12 0.18
CA SER A 24 -13.93 -10.89 0.98
C SER A 24 -12.67 -10.85 1.85
N SER A 25 -12.25 -11.98 2.43
CA SER A 25 -11.00 -12.07 3.19
C SER A 25 -9.78 -11.92 2.29
N ALA A 26 -9.81 -12.53 1.09
CA ALA A 26 -8.75 -12.39 0.10
C ALA A 26 -8.62 -10.94 -0.40
N GLU A 27 -9.74 -10.27 -0.64
CA GLU A 27 -9.79 -8.85 -1.03
C GLU A 27 -9.15 -7.95 0.04
N LEU A 28 -9.53 -8.13 1.31
CA LEU A 28 -8.91 -7.40 2.42
C LEU A 28 -7.41 -7.69 2.55
N GLY A 29 -7.01 -8.95 2.35
CA GLY A 29 -5.60 -9.36 2.35
C GLY A 29 -4.78 -8.65 1.27
N ILE A 30 -5.26 -8.64 0.02
CA ILE A 30 -4.59 -7.96 -1.10
C ILE A 30 -4.54 -6.45 -0.87
N ARG A 31 -5.61 -5.83 -0.35
CA ARG A 31 -5.63 -4.41 0.03
C ARG A 31 -4.58 -4.10 1.10
N GLY A 32 -4.52 -4.90 2.15
CA GLY A 32 -3.51 -4.76 3.21
C GLY A 32 -2.09 -4.91 2.67
N TRP A 33 -1.85 -5.89 1.81
CA TRP A 33 -0.56 -6.07 1.14
C TRP A 33 -0.17 -4.86 0.30
N ALA A 34 -1.10 -4.29 -0.48
CA ALA A 34 -0.85 -3.13 -1.32
C ALA A 34 -0.48 -1.89 -0.49
N LEU A 35 -1.13 -1.68 0.66
CA LEU A 35 -0.80 -0.60 1.58
C LEU A 35 0.62 -0.77 2.14
N ILE A 36 0.95 -1.96 2.65
CA ILE A 36 2.29 -2.24 3.18
C ILE A 36 3.35 -2.05 2.09
N PHE A 37 3.11 -2.61 0.90
CA PHE A 37 4.05 -2.52 -0.22
C PHE A 37 4.33 -1.07 -0.63
N ASN A 38 3.31 -0.21 -0.63
CA ASN A 38 3.45 1.18 -1.06
C ASN A 38 4.07 2.11 -0.02
N PHE A 39 3.85 1.87 1.27
CA PHE A 39 4.28 2.79 2.33
C PHE A 39 5.52 2.35 3.09
N THR A 40 5.85 1.05 3.11
CA THR A 40 7.06 0.60 3.82
C THR A 40 8.36 1.17 3.20
N PRO A 41 9.39 1.44 4.02
CA PRO A 41 10.67 1.92 3.52
C PRO A 41 11.32 0.89 2.60
N SER A 42 11.85 1.37 1.48
CA SER A 42 12.73 0.61 0.60
C SER A 42 14.07 0.40 1.28
N ASN A 43 14.86 -0.57 0.79
CA ASN A 43 16.24 -0.74 1.26
C ASN A 43 17.07 0.54 1.02
N PRO A 44 18.10 0.82 1.83
CA PRO A 44 18.89 2.06 1.76
C PRO A 44 19.49 2.34 0.37
N ARG A 45 19.99 1.31 -0.34
CA ARG A 45 20.53 1.46 -1.70
C ARG A 45 19.46 1.94 -2.70
N THR A 46 18.23 1.49 -2.52
CA THR A 46 17.10 1.92 -3.34
C THR A 46 16.74 3.37 -3.00
N VAL A 47 16.75 3.73 -1.72
CA VAL A 47 16.51 5.11 -1.29
C VAL A 47 17.52 6.08 -1.90
N GLU A 48 18.80 5.73 -1.85
CA GLU A 48 19.89 6.50 -2.47
C GLU A 48 19.67 6.69 -3.97
N LYS A 49 19.35 5.59 -4.69
CA LYS A 49 19.03 5.63 -6.13
C LYS A 49 17.89 6.60 -6.47
N TYR A 50 16.91 6.75 -5.57
CA TYR A 50 15.75 7.61 -5.78
C TYR A 50 15.84 8.93 -5.01
N GLY A 51 17.05 9.44 -4.79
CA GLY A 51 17.25 10.79 -4.28
C GLY A 51 16.70 11.01 -2.87
N GLY A 52 16.66 9.97 -2.03
CA GLY A 52 16.17 10.05 -0.67
C GLY A 52 14.68 9.75 -0.48
N LEU A 53 13.95 9.39 -1.54
CA LEU A 53 12.56 8.92 -1.45
C LEU A 53 12.52 7.47 -0.93
N TRP A 54 11.82 7.25 0.18
CA TRP A 54 11.88 6.01 0.96
C TRP A 54 10.94 4.94 0.43
N SER A 55 9.73 5.29 0.01
CA SER A 55 8.70 4.31 -0.35
C SER A 55 8.23 4.45 -1.80
N PRO A 56 7.57 3.42 -2.38
CA PRO A 56 6.90 3.58 -3.67
C PRO A 56 5.90 4.74 -3.71
N ALA A 57 5.14 4.97 -2.63
CA ALA A 57 4.20 6.08 -2.55
C ALA A 57 4.91 7.44 -2.63
N GLU A 58 6.01 7.61 -1.91
CA GLU A 58 6.80 8.84 -1.99
C GLU A 58 7.39 9.07 -3.38
N ARG A 59 7.81 8.00 -4.07
CA ARG A 59 8.29 8.09 -5.45
C ARG A 59 7.21 8.51 -6.44
N LEU A 60 5.98 8.04 -6.24
CA LEU A 60 4.85 8.40 -7.07
C LEU A 60 4.41 9.85 -6.82
N ASN A 61 4.39 10.26 -5.55
CA ASN A 61 3.96 11.58 -5.13
C ASN A 61 5.03 12.67 -5.36
N GLY A 62 6.31 12.28 -5.33
CA GLY A 62 7.46 13.20 -5.40
C GLY A 62 7.81 13.87 -4.07
N PHE A 63 7.08 13.57 -2.99
CA PHE A 63 7.30 14.15 -1.67
C PHE A 63 6.92 13.17 -0.54
N ARG A 64 7.28 13.53 0.70
CA ARG A 64 6.98 12.80 1.93
C ARG A 64 6.15 13.68 2.86
N HIS A 65 5.10 13.12 3.48
CA HIS A 65 4.30 13.86 4.45
C HIS A 65 4.95 13.90 5.85
N HIS A 66 5.52 12.78 6.31
CA HIS A 66 6.16 12.64 7.62
C HIS A 66 7.31 11.63 7.57
N GLU A 67 8.33 11.77 8.41
CA GLU A 67 9.52 10.90 8.45
C GLU A 67 9.20 9.44 8.79
N ASN A 68 8.23 9.23 9.69
CA ASN A 68 7.70 7.92 10.02
C ASN A 68 6.75 7.41 8.92
N TRP A 69 7.13 6.33 8.25
CA TRP A 69 6.38 5.70 7.17
C TRP A 69 4.95 5.28 7.55
N LEU A 70 4.73 4.86 8.80
CA LEU A 70 3.41 4.45 9.28
C LEU A 70 2.45 5.64 9.35
N GLN A 71 2.96 6.82 9.68
CA GLN A 71 2.15 8.04 9.68
C GLN A 71 1.74 8.44 8.26
N ASN A 72 2.63 8.26 7.26
CA ASN A 72 2.28 8.47 5.85
C ASN A 72 1.11 7.58 5.40
N LEU A 73 1.13 6.31 5.83
CA LEU A 73 0.03 5.37 5.58
C LEU A 73 -1.27 5.85 6.23
N LEU A 74 -1.24 6.19 7.52
CA LEU A 74 -2.42 6.64 8.27
C LEU A 74 -3.01 7.92 7.67
N MET A 75 -2.18 8.90 7.32
CA MET A 75 -2.63 10.13 6.67
C MET A 75 -3.30 9.84 5.33
N SER A 76 -2.69 9.00 4.49
CA SER A 76 -3.25 8.65 3.18
C SER A 76 -4.56 7.85 3.29
N ALA A 77 -4.67 6.98 4.30
CA ALA A 77 -5.87 6.19 4.56
C ALA A 77 -6.99 6.98 5.26
N SER A 78 -6.69 8.15 5.84
CA SER A 78 -7.65 8.94 6.61
C SER A 78 -8.71 9.68 5.77
N LEU A 79 -8.56 9.71 4.43
CA LEU A 79 -9.36 10.53 3.52
C LEU A 79 -9.41 12.02 3.93
N GLY A 80 -8.38 12.52 4.65
CA GLY A 80 -8.39 13.89 5.17
C GLY A 80 -9.47 14.15 6.22
N GLY A 81 -9.99 13.11 6.88
CA GLY A 81 -11.11 13.21 7.80
C GLY A 81 -12.49 13.20 7.13
N PHE A 82 -12.55 13.06 5.81
CA PHE A 82 -13.82 12.94 5.09
C PHE A 82 -14.49 11.60 5.42
N ARG A 83 -15.68 11.67 6.01
CA ARG A 83 -16.58 10.53 6.24
C ARG A 83 -17.90 10.89 5.59
N GLU A 84 -18.23 10.30 4.45
CA GLU A 84 -19.59 10.44 3.93
C GLU A 84 -20.56 9.78 4.91
N PRO A 85 -21.65 10.46 5.32
CA PRO A 85 -22.76 9.74 5.92
C PRO A 85 -23.29 8.73 4.89
N PRO A 86 -23.69 7.51 5.29
CA PRO A 86 -24.22 6.54 4.36
C PRO A 86 -25.39 7.16 3.58
N LEU A 87 -25.37 6.99 2.25
CA LEU A 87 -26.50 7.30 1.39
C LEU A 87 -27.66 6.39 1.81
N ASN A 88 -28.51 6.89 2.72
CA ASN A 88 -29.82 6.31 2.96
C ASN A 88 -30.64 6.52 1.68
N LEU A 89 -30.72 5.49 0.85
CA LEU A 89 -31.69 5.42 -0.24
C LEU A 89 -33.06 5.14 0.40
N LEU A 90 -33.87 6.20 0.52
CA LEU A 90 -35.32 6.10 0.68
C LEU A 90 -35.94 5.59 -0.63
#